data_AF-A0A9C8E4Y1-F1
#
_entry.id   AF-A0A9C8E4Y1-F1
#
_cell.length_a   1.000
_cell.length_b   1.000
_cell.length_c   1.000
_cell.angle_alpha   90.00
_cell.angle_beta   90.00
_cell.angle_gamma   90.00
#
_symmetry.space_group_name_H-M   'P 1'
#
loop_
_entity.id
_entity.type
_entity.pdbx_description
1 polymer ?
#
loop_
_entity_poly.entity_id
_entity_poly.type
_entity_poly.pdbx_seq_one_letter_code
_entity_poly.pdbx_strand_id
1 'polypeptide(L)'
;MAVSDDGEKLAVVAHNGMPGSSGAYIVYVLDAETGELLEDNVGGFGVWSMAVSGDVLYTGVERYGQCQLLATSLEDFSTIALLDFPCHVVALAANPVTGNLFALVSEAYYPWERGASELLILEGETLKEKARITTSWPLGPLTVEPASNRVCLFRRDKPSMLTLRPTP
;
A
#
# COMPACT_ATOMS: atom_id res chain seq x y z
N MET A 1 -2.77 9.43 -3.68
CA MET A 1 -3.52 9.18 -4.93
C MET A 1 -2.70 8.25 -5.81
N ALA A 2 -3.35 7.47 -6.67
CA ALA A 2 -2.73 6.61 -7.66
C ALA A 2 -3.65 6.53 -8.90
N VAL A 3 -3.08 6.26 -10.06
CA VAL A 3 -3.81 6.13 -11.34
C VAL A 3 -3.70 4.67 -11.78
N SER A 4 -4.77 4.11 -12.35
CA SER A 4 -4.73 2.80 -13.01
C SER A 4 -3.78 2.81 -14.21
N ASP A 5 -3.29 1.63 -14.61
CA ASP A 5 -2.30 1.52 -15.70
C ASP A 5 -2.86 1.98 -17.06
N ASP A 6 -4.16 1.82 -17.29
CA ASP A 6 -4.88 2.33 -18.47
C ASP A 6 -5.08 3.86 -18.45
N GLY A 7 -4.88 4.51 -17.30
CA GLY A 7 -5.10 5.93 -17.10
C GLY A 7 -6.55 6.34 -16.89
N GLU A 8 -7.51 5.41 -16.84
CA GLU A 8 -8.96 5.71 -16.80
C GLU A 8 -9.46 6.00 -15.38
N LYS A 9 -8.80 5.48 -14.34
CA LYS A 9 -9.26 5.57 -12.96
C LYS A 9 -8.23 6.26 -12.07
N LEU A 10 -8.72 7.18 -11.24
CA LEU A 10 -7.94 7.89 -10.23
C LEU A 10 -8.42 7.47 -8.83
N ALA A 11 -7.58 6.72 -8.12
CA ALA A 11 -7.79 6.37 -6.72
C ALA A 11 -7.25 7.48 -5.80
N VAL A 12 -8.09 8.00 -4.91
CA VAL A 12 -7.76 9.09 -3.99
C VAL A 12 -8.12 8.69 -2.57
N VAL A 13 -7.15 8.79 -1.66
CA VAL A 13 -7.41 8.66 -0.23
C VAL A 13 -7.91 10.00 0.30
N ALA A 14 -9.11 10.04 0.88
CA ALA A 14 -9.67 11.22 1.51
C ALA A 14 -10.50 10.87 2.74
N HIS A 15 -10.70 11.85 3.62
CA HIS A 15 -11.52 11.68 4.82
C HIS A 15 -12.99 11.60 4.45
N ASN A 16 -13.70 10.58 4.94
CA ASN A 16 -15.08 10.29 4.54
C ASN A 16 -16.15 11.26 5.04
N GLY A 17 -15.79 12.19 5.93
CA GLY A 17 -16.63 13.32 6.33
C GLY A 17 -17.94 12.96 7.04
N MET A 18 -18.07 11.72 7.53
CA MET A 18 -19.32 11.22 8.11
C MET A 18 -19.71 12.00 9.38
N PRO A 19 -20.83 12.76 9.38
CA PRO A 19 -21.22 13.57 10.54
C PRO A 19 -21.50 12.71 11.78
N GLY A 20 -21.01 13.15 12.94
CA GLY A 20 -21.22 12.43 14.21
C GLY A 20 -20.36 11.17 14.39
N SER A 21 -19.42 10.91 13.48
CA SER A 21 -18.42 9.84 13.56
C SER A 21 -17.02 10.44 13.74
N SER A 22 -16.06 9.65 14.24
CA SER A 22 -14.63 10.00 14.17
C SER A 22 -14.11 10.03 12.73
N GLY A 23 -14.94 9.60 11.77
CA GLY A 23 -14.56 9.47 10.37
C GLY A 23 -13.48 8.42 10.15
N ALA A 24 -13.07 8.29 8.90
CA ALA A 24 -11.91 7.50 8.48
C ALA A 24 -11.40 8.01 7.14
N TYR A 25 -10.13 7.74 6.85
CA TYR A 25 -9.59 7.85 5.50
C TYR A 25 -10.01 6.61 4.71
N ILE A 26 -10.62 6.83 3.55
CA ILE A 26 -11.08 5.80 2.62
C ILE A 26 -10.59 6.12 1.21
N VAL A 27 -10.63 5.14 0.30
CA VAL A 27 -10.35 5.40 -1.12
C VAL A 27 -11.64 5.73 -1.85
N TYR A 28 -11.60 6.84 -2.59
CA TYR A 28 -12.55 7.19 -3.63
C TYR A 28 -11.92 6.84 -4.97
N VAL A 29 -12.65 6.17 -5.85
CA VAL A 29 -12.24 5.93 -7.23
C VAL A 29 -13.02 6.87 -8.13
N LEU A 30 -12.30 7.69 -8.88
CA LEU A 30 -12.85 8.68 -9.79
C LEU A 30 -12.54 8.27 -11.23
N ASP A 31 -13.39 8.67 -12.16
CA ASP A 31 -13.03 8.73 -13.57
C ASP A 31 -11.93 9.79 -13.74
N ALA A 32 -10.80 9.39 -14.32
CA ALA A 32 -9.60 10.22 -14.35
C ALA A 32 -9.73 11.42 -15.32
N GLU A 33 -10.59 11.33 -16.33
CA GLU A 33 -10.81 12.40 -17.31
C GLU A 33 -11.79 13.45 -16.78
N THR A 34 -12.92 13.01 -16.24
CA THR A 34 -14.05 13.85 -15.84
C THR A 34 -14.03 14.22 -14.37
N GLY A 35 -13.37 13.43 -13.53
CA GLY A 35 -13.42 13.55 -12.07
C GLY A 35 -14.72 13.05 -11.45
N GLU A 36 -15.59 12.38 -12.21
CA GLU A 36 -16.82 11.78 -11.68
C GLU A 36 -16.49 10.67 -10.68
N LEU A 37 -17.27 10.60 -9.59
CA LEU A 37 -17.12 9.53 -8.61
C LEU A 37 -17.68 8.22 -9.19
N LEU A 38 -16.82 7.21 -9.30
CA LEU A 38 -17.20 5.87 -9.74
C LEU A 38 -17.60 4.98 -8.56
N GLU A 39 -16.81 5.00 -7.48
CA GLU A 39 -17.06 4.21 -6.27
C GLU A 39 -16.37 4.84 -5.05
N ASP A 40 -16.93 4.62 -3.86
CA ASP A 40 -16.31 5.00 -2.59
C ASP A 40 -15.97 3.81 -1.71
N ASN A 41 -15.09 4.04 -0.73
CA ASN A 41 -14.68 3.04 0.25
C ASN A 41 -14.06 1.76 -0.37
N VAL A 42 -13.39 1.92 -1.51
CA VAL A 42 -12.66 0.86 -2.17
C VAL A 42 -11.41 0.50 -1.35
N GLY A 43 -11.14 -0.79 -1.14
CA GLY A 43 -9.96 -1.22 -0.38
C GLY A 43 -10.02 -0.94 1.13
N GLY A 44 -11.20 -0.62 1.69
CA GLY A 44 -11.47 -0.63 3.13
C GLY A 44 -11.37 0.71 3.85
N PHE A 45 -11.53 0.64 5.18
CA PHE A 45 -11.62 1.80 6.08
C PHE A 45 -10.35 2.00 6.91
N GLY A 46 -9.86 3.25 6.99
CA GLY A 46 -8.66 3.59 7.76
C GLY A 46 -7.39 3.40 6.93
N VAL A 47 -7.44 3.84 5.67
CA VAL A 47 -6.34 3.67 4.71
C VAL A 47 -5.17 4.58 5.08
N TRP A 48 -3.98 3.99 5.21
CA TRP A 48 -2.73 4.67 5.52
C TRP A 48 -1.75 4.68 4.35
N SER A 49 -1.75 3.63 3.55
CA SER A 49 -0.86 3.49 2.40
C SER A 49 -1.60 2.84 1.23
N MET A 50 -1.15 3.15 0.02
CA MET A 50 -1.82 2.73 -1.20
C MET A 50 -0.81 2.56 -2.34
N ALA A 51 -1.00 1.55 -3.17
CA ALA A 51 -0.30 1.35 -4.44
C ALA A 51 -1.26 0.77 -5.49
N VAL A 52 -0.92 0.91 -6.77
CA VAL A 52 -1.68 0.33 -7.89
C VAL A 52 -0.72 -0.40 -8.82
N SER A 53 -1.17 -1.50 -9.42
CA SER A 53 -0.50 -2.21 -10.51
C SER A 53 -1.54 -2.93 -11.36
N GLY A 54 -1.60 -2.61 -12.64
CA GLY A 54 -2.71 -3.03 -13.49
C GLY A 54 -4.04 -2.52 -12.93
N ASP A 55 -5.03 -3.41 -12.90
CA ASP A 55 -6.34 -3.17 -12.30
C ASP A 55 -6.42 -3.60 -10.84
N VAL A 56 -5.28 -3.68 -10.13
CA VAL A 56 -5.29 -4.03 -8.70
C VAL A 56 -4.85 -2.84 -7.87
N LEU A 57 -5.74 -2.43 -6.96
CA LEU A 57 -5.48 -1.50 -5.88
C LEU A 57 -5.03 -2.26 -4.64
N TYR A 58 -3.90 -1.84 -4.08
CA TYR A 58 -3.41 -2.34 -2.80
C TYR A 58 -3.57 -1.28 -1.73
N THR A 59 -4.18 -1.63 -0.61
CA THR A 59 -4.39 -0.72 0.52
C THR A 59 -3.89 -1.31 1.82
N GLY A 60 -3.05 -0.55 2.51
CA GLY A 60 -2.74 -0.78 3.91
C GLY A 60 -3.77 -0.07 4.77
N VAL A 61 -4.58 -0.82 5.50
CA VAL A 61 -5.62 -0.28 6.37
C VAL A 61 -5.36 -0.60 7.83
N GLU A 62 -5.79 0.30 8.70
CA GLU A 62 -5.80 0.08 10.13
C GLU A 62 -7.12 0.59 10.71
N ARG A 63 -7.80 -0.28 11.45
CA ARG A 63 -8.99 0.11 12.20
C ARG A 63 -9.12 -0.69 13.48
N TYR A 64 -9.35 0.02 14.58
CA TYR A 64 -9.55 -0.58 15.91
C TYR A 64 -8.43 -1.55 16.34
N GLY A 65 -7.18 -1.23 16.00
CA GLY A 65 -6.01 -2.06 16.33
C GLY A 65 -5.81 -3.29 15.44
N GLN A 66 -6.63 -3.45 14.40
CA GLN A 66 -6.41 -4.46 13.36
C GLN A 66 -5.76 -3.80 12.16
N CYS A 67 -4.61 -4.34 11.73
CA CYS A 67 -3.93 -3.92 10.52
C CYS A 67 -4.18 -4.96 9.43
N GLN A 68 -4.55 -4.53 8.24
CA GLN A 68 -4.80 -5.41 7.10
C GLN A 68 -4.17 -4.84 5.84
N LEU A 69 -3.80 -5.73 4.94
CA LEU A 69 -3.43 -5.42 3.57
C LEU A 69 -4.50 -6.03 2.67
N LEU A 70 -5.11 -5.21 1.82
CA LEU A 70 -6.10 -5.67 0.86
C LEU A 70 -5.55 -5.51 -0.56
N ALA A 71 -5.89 -6.46 -1.41
CA ALA A 71 -5.84 -6.33 -2.85
C ALA A 71 -7.28 -6.25 -3.36
N THR A 72 -7.62 -5.20 -4.09
CA THR A 72 -8.97 -4.91 -4.58
C THR A 72 -8.92 -4.68 -6.08
N SER A 73 -9.82 -5.33 -6.81
CA SER A 73 -10.00 -5.12 -8.25
C SER A 73 -10.52 -3.71 -8.52
N LEU A 74 -9.94 -2.99 -9.46
CA LEU A 74 -10.42 -1.70 -9.94
C LEU A 74 -11.43 -1.85 -11.09
N GLU A 75 -11.64 -3.06 -11.60
CA GLU A 75 -12.64 -3.35 -12.62
C GLU A 75 -14.05 -3.44 -11.99
N ASP A 76 -14.17 -4.14 -10.87
CA ASP A 76 -15.45 -4.43 -10.21
C ASP A 76 -15.49 -4.10 -8.71
N PHE A 77 -14.42 -3.48 -8.19
CA PHE A 77 -14.27 -3.05 -6.79
C PHE A 77 -14.33 -4.19 -5.76
N SER A 78 -14.20 -5.44 -6.20
CA SER A 78 -14.22 -6.61 -5.31
C SER A 78 -12.86 -6.84 -4.64
N THR A 79 -12.88 -7.31 -3.38
CA THR A 79 -11.66 -7.74 -2.70
C THR A 79 -11.17 -9.06 -3.29
N ILE A 80 -9.96 -9.03 -3.85
CA ILE A 80 -9.28 -10.19 -4.44
C ILE A 80 -8.62 -11.02 -3.33
N ALA A 81 -7.88 -10.34 -2.44
CA ALA A 81 -7.15 -10.98 -1.35
C ALA A 81 -7.05 -10.06 -0.15
N LEU A 82 -6.89 -10.67 1.03
CA LEU A 82 -6.73 -9.98 2.29
C LEU A 82 -5.66 -10.70 3.11
N LEU A 83 -4.79 -9.92 3.74
CA LEU A 83 -3.79 -10.41 4.66
C LEU A 83 -3.80 -9.59 5.96
N ASP A 84 -4.06 -10.27 7.07
CA ASP A 84 -4.04 -9.68 8.41
C ASP A 84 -2.61 -9.57 8.95
N PHE A 85 -2.31 -8.46 9.61
CA PHE A 85 -1.02 -8.20 10.26
C PHE A 85 -1.19 -7.66 11.69
N PRO A 86 -0.23 -7.95 12.58
CA PRO A 86 -0.17 -7.34 13.90
C PRO A 86 0.44 -5.91 13.87
N CYS A 87 0.85 -5.42 12.70
CA CYS A 87 1.64 -4.19 12.56
C CYS A 87 1.21 -3.34 11.35
N HIS A 88 1.54 -2.06 11.38
CA HIS A 88 1.06 -1.05 10.45
C HIS A 88 1.73 -1.18 9.08
N VAL A 89 0.95 -1.07 8.00
CA VAL A 89 1.47 -0.99 6.63
C VAL A 89 1.84 0.47 6.32
N VAL A 90 3.14 0.77 6.41
CA VAL A 90 3.69 2.13 6.31
C VAL A 90 3.76 2.61 4.87
N ALA A 91 4.16 1.74 3.95
CA ALA A 91 4.31 2.08 2.55
C ALA A 91 4.13 0.84 1.67
N LEU A 92 3.61 1.07 0.47
CA LEU A 92 3.38 0.05 -0.54
C LEU A 92 4.01 0.49 -1.86
N ALA A 93 4.55 -0.46 -2.62
CA ALA A 93 4.78 -0.29 -4.05
C ALA A 93 4.62 -1.64 -4.74
N ALA A 94 4.04 -1.63 -5.93
CA ALA A 94 3.86 -2.82 -6.73
C ALA A 94 4.83 -2.80 -7.93
N ASN A 95 5.25 -3.98 -8.37
CA ASN A 95 6.01 -4.16 -9.60
C ASN A 95 5.14 -4.86 -10.66
N PRO A 96 4.63 -4.13 -11.67
CA PRO A 96 3.75 -4.71 -12.69
C PRO A 96 4.47 -5.74 -13.57
N VAL A 97 5.81 -5.69 -13.65
CA VAL A 97 6.59 -6.63 -14.48
C VAL A 97 6.72 -7.99 -13.81
N THR A 98 6.81 -8.03 -12.48
CA THR A 98 7.03 -9.29 -11.74
C THR A 98 5.79 -9.77 -10.99
N GLY A 99 4.74 -8.94 -10.91
CA GLY A 99 3.55 -9.23 -10.10
C GLY A 99 3.83 -9.21 -8.60
N ASN A 100 5.00 -8.71 -8.16
CA ASN A 100 5.34 -8.62 -6.75
C ASN A 100 4.77 -7.33 -6.14
N LEU A 101 4.23 -7.45 -4.93
CA LEU A 101 3.92 -6.33 -4.05
C LEU A 101 4.99 -6.22 -2.96
N PHE A 102 5.46 -5.01 -2.73
CA PHE A 102 6.40 -4.68 -1.66
C PHE A 102 5.65 -3.91 -0.58
N ALA A 103 5.55 -4.51 0.60
CA ALA A 103 4.89 -3.90 1.74
C ALA A 103 5.89 -3.64 2.85
N LEU A 104 6.08 -2.37 3.19
CA LEU A 104 6.85 -1.99 4.36
C LEU A 104 5.92 -1.95 5.57
N VAL A 105 6.20 -2.78 6.55
CA VAL A 105 5.44 -2.85 7.80
C VAL A 105 6.27 -2.40 8.99
N SER A 106 5.63 -1.86 10.03
CA SER A 106 6.31 -1.46 11.27
C SER A 106 5.41 -1.61 12.48
N GLU A 107 6.01 -2.04 13.60
CA GLU A 107 5.37 -2.05 14.92
C GLU A 107 5.16 -0.65 15.49
N ALA A 108 5.89 0.34 14.97
CA ALA A 108 5.70 1.74 15.32
C ALA A 108 4.36 2.24 14.77
N TYR A 109 3.50 2.72 15.66
CA TYR A 109 2.21 3.30 15.31
C TYR A 109 2.40 4.61 14.55
N TYR A 110 3.35 5.41 14.99
CA TYR A 110 3.60 6.72 14.40
C TYR A 110 4.92 6.77 13.60
N PRO A 111 4.98 7.57 12.52
CA PRO A 111 6.18 7.72 11.71
C PRO A 111 7.36 8.41 12.44
N TRP A 112 7.19 8.90 13.67
CA TRP A 112 8.28 9.39 14.52
C TRP A 112 8.76 8.36 15.56
N GLU A 113 8.02 7.27 15.76
CA GLU A 113 8.42 6.21 16.68
C GLU A 113 9.55 5.38 16.06
N ARG A 114 10.50 5.00 16.92
CA ARG A 114 11.59 4.11 16.56
C ARG A 114 11.11 2.68 16.75
N GLY A 115 10.66 2.07 15.66
CA GLY A 115 10.36 0.64 15.60
C GLY A 115 11.25 -0.05 14.58
N ALA A 116 11.44 -1.36 14.76
CA ALA A 116 11.90 -2.20 13.67
C ALA A 116 10.92 -2.06 12.49
N SER A 117 11.44 -2.19 11.28
CA SER A 117 10.63 -2.24 10.07
C SER A 117 10.94 -3.52 9.33
N GLU A 118 9.94 -4.03 8.62
CA GLU A 118 10.11 -5.22 7.79
C GLU A 118 9.60 -4.92 6.39
N LEU A 119 10.40 -5.29 5.40
CA LEU A 119 9.95 -5.30 4.01
C LEU A 119 9.47 -6.70 3.67
N LEU A 120 8.18 -6.81 3.42
CA LEU A 120 7.56 -8.01 2.89
C LEU A 120 7.56 -7.95 1.37
N ILE A 121 7.85 -9.08 0.76
CA ILE A 121 7.75 -9.30 -0.68
C ILE A 121 6.65 -10.31 -0.87
N LEU A 122 5.54 -9.88 -1.46
CA LEU A 122 4.32 -10.65 -1.59
C LEU A 122 4.02 -10.90 -3.07
N GLU A 123 3.36 -12.02 -3.38
CA GLU A 123 2.63 -12.19 -4.64
C GLU A 123 1.43 -11.22 -4.65
N GLY A 124 1.26 -10.43 -5.71
CA GLY A 124 0.24 -9.38 -5.76
C GLY A 124 -1.20 -9.92 -5.62
N GLU A 125 -1.57 -10.90 -6.44
CA GLU A 125 -2.95 -11.41 -6.48
C GLU A 125 -3.35 -12.21 -5.24
N THR A 126 -2.41 -12.89 -4.60
CA THR A 126 -2.70 -13.81 -3.48
C THR A 126 -2.28 -13.24 -2.13
N LEU A 127 -1.49 -12.15 -2.13
CA LEU A 127 -0.78 -11.59 -0.99
C LEU A 127 0.12 -12.61 -0.26
N LYS A 128 0.47 -13.73 -0.91
CA LYS A 128 1.31 -14.75 -0.30
C LYS A 128 2.74 -14.24 -0.14
N GLU A 129 3.31 -14.41 1.04
CA GLU A 129 4.70 -14.03 1.31
C GLU A 129 5.69 -14.90 0.53
N LYS A 130 6.53 -14.25 -0.27
CA LYS A 130 7.68 -14.85 -0.95
C LYS A 130 8.96 -14.69 -0.14
N ALA A 131 9.13 -13.53 0.49
CA ALA A 131 10.30 -13.22 1.29
C ALA A 131 10.03 -12.08 2.27
N ARG A 132 10.90 -11.98 3.28
CA ARG A 132 10.87 -10.96 4.32
C ARG A 132 12.28 -10.48 4.61
N ILE A 133 12.43 -9.16 4.75
CA ILE A 133 13.67 -8.50 5.12
C ILE A 133 13.42 -7.65 6.35
N THR A 134 13.94 -8.09 7.49
CA THR A 134 13.83 -7.36 8.76
C THR A 134 14.99 -6.37 8.90
N THR A 135 14.70 -5.14 9.31
CA THR A 135 15.71 -4.12 9.62
C THR A 135 15.64 -3.69 11.07
N SER A 136 16.80 -3.48 11.69
CA SER A 136 16.89 -2.92 13.05
C SER A 136 16.74 -1.41 13.10
N TRP A 137 16.48 -0.77 11.97
CA TRP A 137 16.29 0.68 11.83
C TRP A 137 14.94 0.99 11.16
N PRO A 138 14.37 2.17 11.43
CA PRO A 138 13.13 2.60 10.81
C PRO A 138 13.34 2.89 9.32
N LEU A 139 12.51 2.25 8.49
CA LEU A 139 12.41 2.54 7.06
C LEU A 139 11.24 3.49 6.79
N GLY A 140 11.34 4.27 5.71
CA GLY A 140 10.35 5.26 5.29
C GLY A 140 9.72 4.91 3.94
N PRO A 141 9.39 5.91 3.12
CA PRO A 141 8.82 5.68 1.79
C PRO A 141 9.66 4.73 0.94
N LEU A 142 8.98 3.99 0.07
CA LEU A 142 9.59 3.03 -0.84
C LEU A 142 9.08 3.24 -2.26
N THR A 143 9.92 2.93 -3.24
CA THR A 143 9.55 2.89 -4.66
C THR A 143 10.22 1.70 -5.33
N VAL A 144 9.70 1.30 -6.47
CA VAL A 144 10.25 0.21 -7.28
C VAL A 144 10.69 0.75 -8.64
N GLU A 145 11.82 0.24 -9.13
CA GLU A 145 12.23 0.33 -10.54
C GLU A 145 11.81 -0.98 -11.24
N PRO A 146 10.72 -0.99 -12.03
CA PRO A 146 10.10 -2.23 -12.50
C PRO A 146 11.03 -3.09 -13.36
N ALA A 147 11.73 -2.46 -14.31
CA ALA A 147 12.58 -3.14 -15.29
C ALA A 147 13.78 -3.88 -14.67
N SER A 148 14.30 -3.35 -13.55
CA SER A 148 15.45 -3.94 -12.84
C SER A 148 15.05 -4.73 -11.60
N ASN A 149 13.74 -4.74 -11.28
CA ASN A 149 13.16 -5.22 -10.03
C ASN A 149 13.91 -4.68 -8.80
N ARG A 150 14.35 -3.42 -8.82
CA ARG A 150 15.03 -2.82 -7.66
C ARG A 150 14.02 -2.13 -6.77
N VAL A 151 14.16 -2.32 -5.47
CA VAL A 151 13.40 -1.58 -4.46
C VAL A 151 14.31 -0.51 -3.86
N CYS A 152 13.87 0.74 -3.93
CA CYS A 152 14.55 1.87 -3.33
C CYS A 152 13.79 2.27 -2.07
N LEU A 153 14.47 2.26 -0.92
CA LEU A 153 13.89 2.53 0.39
C LEU A 153 14.62 3.71 1.03
N PHE A 154 13.87 4.60 1.68
CA PHE A 154 14.47 5.67 2.46
C PHE A 154 14.73 5.21 3.90
N ARG A 155 15.98 5.33 4.34
CA ARG A 155 16.34 5.09 5.75
C ARG A 155 16.11 6.36 6.57
N ARG A 156 15.23 6.30 7.58
CA ARG A 156 14.81 7.49 8.36
C ARG A 156 15.86 7.98 9.36
N ASP A 157 16.56 7.07 10.04
CA ASP A 157 17.54 7.41 11.09
C ASP A 157 18.87 7.92 10.53
N LYS A 158 19.22 7.52 9.31
CA LYS A 158 20.35 8.03 8.55
C LYS A 158 19.88 8.31 7.13
N PRO A 159 19.50 9.56 6.79
CA PRO A 159 18.94 9.94 5.49
C PRO A 159 19.80 9.44 4.34
N SER A 160 19.43 8.28 3.81
CA SER A 160 20.14 7.59 2.75
C SER A 160 19.19 6.64 2.04
N MET A 161 19.47 6.39 0.77
CA MET A 161 18.70 5.46 -0.04
C MET A 161 19.36 4.08 0.04
N LEU A 162 18.56 3.07 0.38
CA LEU A 162 18.95 1.67 0.28
C LEU A 162 18.34 1.09 -0.99
N THR A 163 19.17 0.44 -1.80
CA THR A 163 18.70 -0.27 -2.99
C THR A 163 18.79 -1.77 -2.75
N LEU A 164 17.67 -2.44 -2.81
CA LEU A 164 17.58 -3.89 -2.68
C LEU A 164 17.26 -4.50 -4.05
N ARG A 165 17.84 -5.68 -4.31
CA ARG A 165 17.43 -6.57 -5.40
C ARG A 165 16.80 -7.80 -4.76
N PRO A 166 15.46 -7.89 -4.72
CA PRO A 166 14.76 -9.11 -4.34
C PRO A 166 15.24 -10.23 -5.26
N THR A 167 15.69 -11.34 -4.70
CA THR A 167 15.91 -12.57 -5.48
C THR A 167 14.57 -13.05 -6.07
N PRO A 168 14.57 -13.67 -7.26
CA PRO A 168 13.37 -14.12 -7.97
C PRO A 168 12.43 -14.99 -7.12
#